data_AF-A0A353Q506-F1
#
_entry.id   AF-A0A353Q506-F1
#
_cell.length_a   1.000
_cell.length_b   1.000
_cell.length_c   1.000
_cell.angle_alpha   90.00
_cell.angle_beta   90.00
_cell.angle_gamma   90.00
#
_symmetry.space_group_name_H-M   'P 1'
#
loop_
_entity.id
_entity.type
_entity.pdbx_description
1 polymer ?
#
loop_
_entity_poly.entity_id
_entity_poly.type
_entity_poly.pdbx_seq_one_letter_code
_entity_poly.pdbx_strand_id
1 'polypeptide(L)'
;MDDNLILHLPFDDPDGLNKVYDYSTNRNDGTLSGSAFLTRHAQKGKALDINGDGECVVPRNIPFNSNFTLSFWAKTTSNKIGWLINMPGTNNYREKWINVLPGEWNFFALVKDGKKISVFFNQKLDESMMLPDNPIGISINDEFISGCYSSIDDVRLFDVAKNTAEVLKMQYDKNDVEYFVNGLNFKDFGVYVSNSTGLVGMLERKEALTVEWDNYHGIVRDKKRPRYKERTISLDCFIEASSRSAYVEWVNLFLSQFDKEGTQRLSVEYDGNTKPLVYEVVALNDVDPDKKWGTYNDELMVGTFKLRLTEDEPVKRVLRHIGSDNSTAQITVTTSKLLNIYWGDGTHTFDVSGTDKEVSHKYEKRGEYDIVITGVIEDIEEFSTNAIIIWNKLS
;
A
#
# COMPACT_ATOMS: atom_id res chain seq x y z
N MET A 1 10.01 6.29 -6.90
CA MET A 1 8.86 6.16 -7.82
C MET A 1 9.38 5.89 -9.22
N ASP A 2 8.79 4.98 -9.99
CA ASP A 2 9.18 4.73 -11.38
C ASP A 2 8.50 5.76 -12.30
N ASP A 3 9.29 6.58 -12.99
CA ASP A 3 8.80 7.65 -13.88
C ASP A 3 8.01 7.13 -15.07
N ASN A 4 8.23 5.88 -15.45
CA ASN A 4 7.58 5.26 -16.59
C ASN A 4 6.27 4.58 -16.19
N LEU A 5 5.94 4.48 -14.89
CA LEU A 5 4.70 3.88 -14.42
C LEU A 5 3.53 4.85 -14.64
N ILE A 6 2.68 4.52 -15.60
CA ILE A 6 1.61 5.40 -16.06
C ILE A 6 0.20 4.98 -15.62
N LEU A 7 0.08 3.78 -15.06
CA LEU A 7 -1.12 3.27 -14.41
C LEU A 7 -0.71 2.19 -13.41
N HIS A 8 -1.23 2.24 -12.19
CA HIS A 8 -1.10 1.16 -11.21
C HIS A 8 -2.41 0.94 -10.47
N LEU A 9 -3.08 -0.17 -10.74
CA LEU A 9 -4.32 -0.54 -10.09
C LEU A 9 -4.05 -1.76 -9.18
N PRO A 10 -3.76 -1.54 -7.89
CA PRO A 10 -3.61 -2.63 -6.93
C PRO A 10 -4.95 -3.20 -6.47
N PHE A 11 -6.07 -2.53 -6.75
CA PHE A 11 -7.43 -2.91 -6.31
C PHE A 11 -7.63 -3.00 -4.77
N ASP A 12 -6.66 -2.51 -3.99
CA ASP A 12 -6.63 -2.49 -2.52
C ASP A 12 -7.49 -1.40 -1.88
N ASP A 13 -8.78 -1.35 -2.20
CA ASP A 13 -9.67 -0.34 -1.62
C ASP A 13 -9.82 -0.49 -0.09
N PRO A 14 -10.07 0.62 0.64
CA PRO A 14 -10.45 0.56 2.04
C PRO A 14 -11.84 -0.07 2.12
N ASP A 15 -11.98 -1.07 3.00
CA ASP A 15 -13.12 -2.01 3.06
C ASP A 15 -14.50 -1.42 2.75
N GLY A 16 -14.99 -1.73 1.54
CA GLY A 16 -16.38 -1.55 1.14
C GLY A 16 -16.68 -0.31 0.30
N LEU A 17 -15.67 0.44 -0.15
CA LEU A 17 -15.90 1.59 -1.02
C LEU A 17 -16.02 1.19 -2.51
N ASN A 18 -15.55 0.00 -2.89
CA ASN A 18 -15.47 -0.47 -4.28
C ASN A 18 -14.82 0.58 -5.20
N LYS A 19 -13.80 1.28 -4.67
CA LYS A 19 -13.06 2.31 -5.40
C LYS A 19 -11.80 1.72 -6.01
N VAL A 20 -11.66 1.85 -7.32
CA VAL A 20 -10.48 1.42 -8.07
C VAL A 20 -9.55 2.62 -8.20
N TYR A 21 -8.59 2.74 -7.29
CA TYR A 21 -7.61 3.83 -7.31
C TYR A 21 -6.43 3.51 -8.24
N ASP A 22 -6.00 4.51 -9.00
CA ASP A 22 -4.71 4.52 -9.69
C ASP A 22 -3.62 5.09 -8.77
N TYR A 23 -2.64 4.25 -8.44
CA TYR A 23 -1.47 4.57 -7.62
C TYR A 23 -0.32 5.19 -8.43
N SER A 24 -0.55 5.53 -9.71
CA SER A 24 0.37 6.36 -10.49
C SER A 24 0.10 7.86 -10.26
N THR A 25 1.05 8.71 -10.66
CA THR A 25 0.87 10.17 -10.65
C THR A 25 -0.25 10.66 -11.57
N ASN A 26 -0.74 9.82 -12.48
CA ASN A 26 -1.77 10.21 -13.44
C ASN A 26 -3.19 10.14 -12.87
N ARG A 27 -3.40 9.37 -11.78
CA ARG A 27 -4.69 9.27 -11.09
C ARG A 27 -5.87 8.95 -12.01
N ASN A 28 -5.65 8.04 -12.96
CA ASN A 28 -6.70 7.50 -13.84
C ASN A 28 -7.51 6.43 -13.07
N ASP A 29 -8.22 6.85 -12.03
CA ASP A 29 -9.03 5.96 -11.19
C ASP A 29 -10.10 5.23 -12.05
N GLY A 30 -10.33 3.95 -11.75
CA GLY A 30 -11.28 3.10 -12.45
C GLY A 30 -12.71 3.22 -11.92
N THR A 31 -13.68 2.95 -12.78
CA THR A 31 -15.11 2.90 -12.43
C THR A 31 -15.64 1.49 -12.62
N LEU A 32 -16.20 0.91 -11.55
CA LEU A 32 -16.86 -0.39 -11.60
C LEU A 32 -18.32 -0.23 -12.03
N SER A 33 -18.78 -1.18 -12.86
CA SER A 33 -20.17 -1.26 -13.29
C SER A 33 -20.62 -2.73 -13.45
N GLY A 34 -21.92 -2.95 -13.63
CA GLY A 34 -22.48 -4.29 -13.72
C GLY A 34 -22.32 -5.08 -12.41
N SER A 35 -21.85 -6.32 -12.50
CA SER A 35 -21.65 -7.24 -11.38
C SER A 35 -20.22 -7.21 -10.81
N ALA A 36 -19.31 -6.38 -11.35
CA ALA A 36 -17.92 -6.34 -10.94
C ALA A 36 -17.74 -5.78 -9.52
N PHE A 37 -16.82 -6.37 -8.75
CA PHE A 37 -16.53 -5.96 -7.38
C PHE A 37 -15.09 -6.28 -6.99
N LEU A 38 -14.65 -5.76 -5.84
CA LEU A 38 -13.31 -6.03 -5.30
C LEU A 38 -13.37 -7.17 -4.28
N THR A 39 -12.71 -8.29 -4.59
CA THR A 39 -12.70 -9.51 -3.77
C THR A 39 -11.47 -9.58 -2.88
N ARG A 40 -11.60 -10.23 -1.71
CA ARG A 40 -10.49 -10.54 -0.80
C ARG A 40 -9.71 -11.80 -1.19
N HIS A 41 -10.17 -12.52 -2.21
CA HIS A 41 -9.45 -13.65 -2.77
C HIS A 41 -8.47 -13.16 -3.83
N ALA A 42 -7.39 -12.50 -3.38
CA ALA A 42 -6.43 -11.76 -4.20
C ALA A 42 -5.06 -12.41 -4.23
N GLN A 43 -4.17 -11.92 -5.11
CA GLN A 43 -2.73 -12.21 -5.00
C GLN A 43 -2.13 -11.33 -3.91
N LYS A 44 -2.54 -10.05 -3.85
CA LYS A 44 -2.18 -9.08 -2.80
C LYS A 44 -3.43 -8.35 -2.35
N GLY A 45 -3.64 -8.23 -1.04
CA GLY A 45 -4.79 -7.54 -0.45
C GLY A 45 -6.16 -7.85 -1.08
N LYS A 46 -6.58 -7.11 -2.11
CA LYS A 46 -7.80 -7.32 -2.90
C LYS A 46 -7.54 -7.36 -4.41
N ALA A 47 -8.43 -8.05 -5.13
CA ALA A 47 -8.40 -8.16 -6.58
C ALA A 47 -9.72 -7.70 -7.20
N LEU A 48 -9.69 -7.33 -8.48
CA LEU A 48 -10.89 -7.11 -9.27
C LEU A 48 -11.48 -8.46 -9.69
N ASP A 49 -12.76 -8.67 -9.38
CA ASP A 49 -13.56 -9.77 -9.91
C ASP A 49 -14.61 -9.22 -10.88
N ILE A 50 -14.58 -9.71 -12.12
CA ILE A 50 -15.50 -9.29 -13.18
C ILE A 50 -16.89 -9.91 -12.97
N ASN A 51 -16.97 -11.08 -12.33
CA ASN A 51 -18.21 -11.73 -11.91
C ASN A 51 -19.27 -11.85 -13.03
N GLY A 52 -18.88 -12.40 -14.18
CA GLY A 52 -19.76 -12.57 -15.34
C GLY A 52 -19.71 -11.36 -16.27
N ASP A 53 -20.74 -10.52 -16.22
CA ASP A 53 -20.93 -9.38 -17.15
C ASP A 53 -20.51 -8.03 -16.54
N GLY A 54 -19.75 -8.05 -15.45
CA GLY A 54 -19.24 -6.83 -14.82
C GLY A 54 -18.19 -6.12 -15.66
N GLU A 55 -17.87 -4.89 -15.28
CA GLU A 55 -16.88 -4.09 -15.99
C GLU A 55 -16.10 -3.20 -15.03
N CYS A 56 -14.81 -2.99 -15.33
CA CYS A 56 -14.01 -1.92 -14.75
C CYS A 56 -13.46 -1.05 -15.90
N VAL A 57 -13.93 0.19 -15.99
CA VAL A 57 -13.47 1.14 -17.01
C VAL A 57 -12.43 2.07 -16.40
N VAL A 58 -11.27 2.13 -17.03
CA VAL A 58 -10.14 2.97 -16.62
C VAL A 58 -9.87 3.98 -17.74
N PRO A 59 -9.81 5.30 -17.46
CA PRO A 59 -9.61 6.32 -18.49
C PRO A 59 -8.16 6.41 -18.99
N ARG A 60 -7.52 5.25 -19.25
CA ARG A 60 -6.14 5.15 -19.73
C ARG A 60 -6.02 4.17 -20.90
N ASN A 61 -5.61 4.68 -22.05
CA ASN A 61 -5.29 3.84 -23.20
C ASN A 61 -3.89 3.22 -23.07
N ILE A 62 -3.74 1.98 -23.54
CA ILE A 62 -2.43 1.37 -23.75
C ILE A 62 -1.75 2.07 -24.94
N PRO A 63 -0.49 2.53 -24.82
CA PRO A 63 0.14 3.32 -25.87
C PRO A 63 0.73 2.42 -26.97
N PHE A 64 -0.15 1.80 -27.78
CA PHE A 64 0.26 0.81 -28.79
C PHE A 64 1.23 1.34 -29.87
N ASN A 65 1.29 2.66 -30.07
CA ASN A 65 2.20 3.30 -31.03
C ASN A 65 3.61 3.56 -30.49
N SER A 66 3.87 3.30 -29.20
CA SER A 66 5.18 3.43 -28.58
C SER A 66 5.64 2.09 -27.99
N ASN A 67 6.75 2.13 -27.26
CA ASN A 67 7.12 1.04 -26.36
C ASN A 67 6.19 1.05 -25.15
N PHE A 68 5.92 -0.13 -24.59
CA PHE A 68 5.17 -0.26 -23.35
C PHE A 68 5.45 -1.59 -22.65
N THR A 69 5.10 -1.65 -21.38
CA THR A 69 5.00 -2.89 -20.61
C THR A 69 3.67 -2.91 -19.88
N LEU A 70 2.85 -3.93 -20.10
CA LEU A 70 1.65 -4.21 -19.32
C LEU A 70 1.91 -5.45 -18.47
N SER A 71 1.72 -5.39 -17.16
CA SER A 71 1.84 -6.55 -16.27
C SER A 71 0.66 -6.63 -15.30
N PHE A 72 0.27 -7.83 -14.93
CA PHE A 72 -0.81 -8.09 -13.99
C PHE A 72 -0.79 -9.55 -13.55
N TRP A 73 -1.50 -9.85 -12.47
CA TRP A 73 -1.83 -11.22 -12.07
C TRP A 73 -3.25 -11.54 -12.54
N ALA A 74 -3.45 -12.76 -13.03
CA ALA A 74 -4.75 -13.26 -13.43
C ALA A 74 -5.00 -14.64 -12.80
N LYS A 75 -6.24 -14.85 -12.38
CA LYS A 75 -6.74 -16.13 -11.86
C LYS A 75 -8.04 -16.45 -12.57
N THR A 76 -8.19 -17.67 -13.03
CA THR A 76 -9.42 -18.15 -13.69
C THR A 76 -9.88 -19.45 -13.05
N THR A 77 -11.16 -19.77 -13.23
CA THR A 77 -11.74 -21.08 -12.87
C THR A 77 -11.62 -22.11 -13.99
N SER A 78 -11.21 -21.70 -15.21
CA SER A 78 -10.86 -22.60 -16.31
C SER A 78 -9.46 -23.19 -16.13
N ASN A 79 -9.12 -24.24 -16.89
CA ASN A 79 -7.78 -24.78 -16.97
C ASN A 79 -6.91 -24.09 -18.04
N LYS A 80 -7.38 -23.00 -18.66
CA LYS A 80 -6.61 -22.18 -19.59
C LYS A 80 -6.89 -20.69 -19.48
N ILE A 81 -5.88 -19.91 -19.82
CA ILE A 81 -5.97 -18.47 -20.09
C ILE A 81 -5.40 -18.20 -21.48
N GLY A 82 -6.12 -17.43 -22.28
CA GLY A 82 -5.72 -17.03 -23.62
C GLY A 82 -5.37 -15.54 -23.67
N TRP A 83 -4.22 -15.20 -24.23
CA TRP A 83 -3.93 -13.81 -24.61
C TRP A 83 -4.13 -13.64 -26.11
N LEU A 84 -4.62 -12.46 -26.51
CA LEU A 84 -4.78 -12.07 -27.90
C LEU A 84 -4.25 -10.66 -28.12
N ILE A 85 -3.48 -10.47 -29.19
CA ILE A 85 -2.99 -9.18 -29.67
C ILE A 85 -3.58 -8.95 -31.06
N ASN A 86 -4.41 -7.92 -31.17
CA ASN A 86 -5.09 -7.57 -32.41
C ASN A 86 -4.29 -6.52 -33.20
N MET A 87 -4.22 -6.65 -34.52
CA MET A 87 -3.53 -5.75 -35.44
C MET A 87 -4.50 -5.21 -36.49
N PRO A 88 -4.16 -4.12 -37.20
CA PRO A 88 -5.00 -3.59 -38.28
C PRO A 88 -5.29 -4.63 -39.37
N GLY A 89 -6.53 -4.66 -39.86
CA GLY A 89 -6.99 -5.55 -40.92
C GLY A 89 -7.92 -6.67 -40.43
N THR A 90 -8.40 -7.49 -41.37
CA THR A 90 -9.33 -8.60 -41.08
C THR A 90 -8.57 -9.85 -40.67
N ASN A 91 -8.97 -10.49 -39.57
CA ASN A 91 -8.33 -11.70 -39.03
C ASN A 91 -6.81 -11.56 -38.84
N ASN A 92 -6.35 -10.36 -38.53
CA ASN A 92 -4.95 -10.07 -38.30
C ASN A 92 -4.67 -9.99 -36.80
N TYR A 93 -4.51 -11.14 -36.16
CA TYR A 93 -4.19 -11.22 -34.74
C TYR A 93 -3.11 -12.27 -34.46
N ARG A 94 -2.60 -12.24 -33.24
CA ARG A 94 -1.80 -13.29 -32.64
C ARG A 94 -2.45 -13.69 -31.33
N GLU A 95 -2.59 -14.98 -31.09
CA GLU A 95 -3.14 -15.51 -29.85
C GLU A 95 -2.39 -16.76 -29.42
N LYS A 96 -2.47 -17.06 -28.13
CA LYS A 96 -2.01 -18.32 -27.57
C LYS A 96 -2.79 -18.63 -26.30
N TRP A 97 -3.17 -19.90 -26.17
CA TRP A 97 -3.81 -20.44 -24.97
C TRP A 97 -2.78 -21.19 -24.14
N ILE A 98 -2.71 -20.86 -22.86
CA ILE A 98 -1.76 -21.41 -21.92
C ILE A 98 -2.55 -22.24 -20.90
N ASN A 99 -2.10 -23.47 -20.64
CA ASN A 99 -2.69 -24.30 -19.60
C ASN A 99 -2.31 -23.74 -18.22
N VAL A 100 -3.31 -23.59 -17.36
CA VAL A 100 -3.16 -23.12 -15.98
C VAL A 100 -3.88 -24.06 -15.03
N LEU A 101 -3.52 -24.02 -13.75
CA LEU A 101 -4.29 -24.68 -12.71
C LEU A 101 -5.48 -23.78 -12.35
N PRO A 102 -6.73 -24.28 -12.39
CA PRO A 102 -7.89 -23.52 -11.95
C PRO A 102 -7.73 -23.00 -10.52
N GLY A 103 -8.02 -21.72 -10.31
CA GLY A 103 -7.94 -21.07 -9.00
C GLY A 103 -6.55 -20.58 -8.59
N GLU A 104 -5.51 -20.84 -9.37
CA GLU A 104 -4.16 -20.33 -9.10
C GLU A 104 -3.91 -18.97 -9.76
N TRP A 105 -3.17 -18.11 -9.08
CA TRP A 105 -2.71 -16.83 -9.62
C TRP A 105 -1.53 -17.04 -10.56
N ASN A 106 -1.63 -16.44 -11.75
CA ASN A 106 -0.58 -16.50 -12.77
C ASN A 106 -0.20 -15.09 -13.19
N PHE A 107 1.10 -14.82 -13.23
CA PHE A 107 1.61 -13.54 -13.67
C PHE A 107 1.71 -13.47 -15.18
N PHE A 108 1.30 -12.35 -15.74
CA PHE A 108 1.47 -12.02 -17.16
C PHE A 108 2.22 -10.71 -17.29
N ALA A 109 3.12 -10.64 -18.29
CA ALA A 109 3.62 -9.35 -18.77
C ALA A 109 3.74 -9.34 -20.29
N LEU A 110 3.24 -8.28 -20.92
CA LEU A 110 3.37 -8.01 -22.35
C LEU A 110 4.29 -6.81 -22.52
N VAL A 111 5.45 -7.04 -23.13
CA VAL A 111 6.47 -6.02 -23.40
C VAL A 111 6.55 -5.77 -24.89
N LYS A 112 6.27 -4.53 -25.31
CA LYS A 112 6.48 -4.08 -26.70
C LYS A 112 7.73 -3.21 -26.76
N ASP A 113 8.71 -3.64 -27.55
CA ASP A 113 9.93 -2.90 -27.87
C ASP A 113 10.05 -2.73 -29.40
N GLY A 114 9.72 -1.53 -29.88
CA GLY A 114 9.55 -1.25 -31.31
C GLY A 114 8.46 -2.12 -31.90
N LYS A 115 8.84 -2.99 -32.84
CA LYS A 115 7.97 -4.01 -33.44
C LYS A 115 8.02 -5.36 -32.74
N LYS A 116 8.95 -5.57 -31.80
CA LYS A 116 9.05 -6.82 -31.05
C LYS A 116 8.03 -6.82 -29.92
N ILE A 117 7.29 -7.91 -29.77
CA ILE A 117 6.47 -8.16 -28.58
C ILE A 117 6.96 -9.42 -27.88
N SER A 118 7.07 -9.35 -26.57
CA SER A 118 7.46 -10.46 -25.71
C SER A 118 6.37 -10.67 -24.67
N VAL A 119 5.86 -11.89 -24.55
CA VAL A 119 4.86 -12.28 -23.58
C VAL A 119 5.53 -13.18 -22.55
N PHE A 120 5.50 -12.72 -21.30
CA PHE A 120 5.97 -13.47 -20.15
C PHE A 120 4.77 -14.10 -19.45
N PHE A 121 4.94 -15.35 -19.05
CA PHE A 121 3.97 -16.10 -18.25
C PHE A 121 4.73 -16.70 -17.06
N ASN A 122 4.35 -16.26 -15.86
CA ASN A 122 5.11 -16.50 -14.64
C ASN A 122 6.59 -16.14 -14.88
N GLN A 123 7.52 -16.93 -14.35
CA GLN A 123 8.96 -16.63 -14.37
C GLN A 123 9.65 -16.92 -15.73
N LYS A 124 8.89 -17.06 -16.82
CA LYS A 124 9.40 -17.47 -18.13
C LYS A 124 8.93 -16.54 -19.24
N LEU A 125 9.82 -16.32 -20.21
CA LEU A 125 9.44 -15.80 -21.52
C LEU A 125 8.70 -16.93 -22.26
N ASP A 126 7.39 -16.74 -22.48
CA ASP A 126 6.54 -17.73 -23.14
C ASP A 126 6.53 -17.57 -24.66
N GLU A 127 6.50 -16.32 -25.14
CA GLU A 127 6.45 -16.01 -26.56
C GLU A 127 7.27 -14.76 -26.88
N SER A 128 7.93 -14.72 -28.03
CA SER A 128 8.58 -13.52 -28.53
C SER A 128 8.53 -13.47 -30.05
N MET A 129 7.98 -12.39 -30.60
CA MET A 129 7.70 -12.29 -32.02
C MET A 129 7.84 -10.86 -32.54
N MET A 130 8.09 -10.73 -33.84
CA MET A 130 8.03 -9.47 -34.56
C MET A 130 6.61 -9.24 -35.06
N LEU A 131 6.02 -8.13 -34.68
CA LEU A 131 4.73 -7.68 -35.18
C LEU A 131 4.91 -7.02 -36.57
N PRO A 132 4.03 -7.31 -37.54
CA PRO A 132 4.04 -6.63 -38.83
C PRO A 132 3.74 -5.12 -38.67
N ASP A 133 2.78 -4.79 -37.79
CA ASP A 133 2.27 -3.45 -37.50
C ASP A 133 2.06 -3.22 -35.99
N ASN A 134 1.74 -1.98 -35.60
CA ASN A 134 1.38 -1.68 -34.22
C ASN A 134 0.05 -2.36 -33.83
N PRO A 135 -0.07 -2.89 -32.59
CA PRO A 135 -1.34 -3.40 -32.10
C PRO A 135 -2.43 -2.32 -32.08
N ILE A 136 -3.68 -2.76 -32.15
CA ILE A 136 -4.87 -1.91 -31.93
C ILE A 136 -5.72 -2.39 -30.76
N GLY A 137 -5.38 -3.54 -30.18
CA GLY A 137 -6.07 -4.10 -29.03
C GLY A 137 -5.30 -5.26 -28.43
N ILE A 138 -5.52 -5.48 -27.14
CA ILE A 138 -5.04 -6.65 -26.40
C ILE A 138 -6.21 -7.14 -25.57
N SER A 139 -6.41 -8.45 -25.50
CA SER A 139 -7.34 -9.06 -24.55
C SER A 139 -6.73 -10.25 -23.85
N ILE A 140 -7.20 -10.49 -22.63
CA ILE A 140 -6.94 -11.67 -21.83
C ILE A 140 -8.29 -12.33 -21.60
N ASN A 141 -8.37 -13.62 -21.88
CA ASN A 141 -9.62 -14.32 -22.04
C ASN A 141 -9.55 -15.64 -21.26
N ASP A 142 -10.65 -16.01 -20.63
CA ASP A 142 -10.87 -17.38 -20.16
C ASP A 142 -11.67 -18.17 -21.22
N GLU A 143 -11.90 -19.46 -20.98
CA GLU A 143 -12.61 -20.32 -21.95
C GLU A 143 -14.14 -20.10 -21.96
N PHE A 144 -14.68 -19.20 -21.14
CA PHE A 144 -16.12 -18.99 -21.07
C PHE A 144 -16.62 -18.17 -22.26
N ILE A 145 -17.70 -18.64 -22.88
CA ILE A 145 -18.29 -18.02 -24.08
C ILE A 145 -19.25 -16.87 -23.68
N SER A 146 -19.74 -16.89 -22.43
CA SER A 146 -20.64 -15.88 -21.89
C SER A 146 -20.13 -15.40 -20.54
N GLY A 147 -19.76 -14.12 -20.47
CA GLY A 147 -19.15 -13.51 -19.29
C GLY A 147 -17.70 -13.92 -19.05
N CYS A 148 -17.08 -13.28 -18.07
CA CYS A 148 -15.73 -13.57 -17.59
C CYS A 148 -15.79 -13.90 -16.10
N TYR A 149 -15.24 -15.05 -15.71
CA TYR A 149 -15.19 -15.52 -14.31
C TYR A 149 -13.76 -15.56 -13.80
N SER A 150 -12.96 -14.62 -14.31
CA SER A 150 -11.57 -14.46 -13.94
C SER A 150 -11.41 -13.22 -13.06
N SER A 151 -10.48 -13.31 -12.12
CA SER A 151 -10.05 -12.19 -11.29
C SER A 151 -8.72 -11.67 -11.82
N ILE A 152 -8.51 -10.35 -11.73
CA ILE A 152 -7.25 -9.69 -12.09
C ILE A 152 -6.75 -8.87 -10.89
N ASP A 153 -5.44 -8.82 -10.73
CA ASP A 153 -4.80 -8.15 -9.60
C ASP A 153 -3.53 -7.41 -10.04
N ASP A 154 -3.18 -6.35 -9.31
CA ASP A 154 -1.93 -5.58 -9.41
C ASP A 154 -1.56 -5.19 -10.87
N VAL A 155 -2.51 -4.57 -11.57
CA VAL A 155 -2.33 -4.14 -12.96
C VAL A 155 -1.39 -2.94 -13.01
N ARG A 156 -0.28 -3.07 -13.74
CA ARG A 156 0.69 -2.00 -13.98
C ARG A 156 0.90 -1.79 -15.46
N LEU A 157 0.87 -0.53 -15.89
CA LEU A 157 1.22 -0.14 -17.25
C LEU A 157 2.40 0.83 -17.21
N PHE A 158 3.40 0.55 -18.02
CA PHE A 158 4.58 1.39 -18.22
C PHE A 158 4.65 1.87 -19.66
N ASP A 159 5.10 3.09 -19.89
CA ASP A 159 5.35 3.66 -21.24
C ASP A 159 6.76 3.37 -21.80
N VAL A 160 7.44 2.39 -21.20
CA VAL A 160 8.73 1.88 -21.63
C VAL A 160 8.70 0.36 -21.79
N ALA A 161 9.57 -0.17 -22.64
CA ALA A 161 9.83 -1.59 -22.72
C ALA A 161 10.74 -2.02 -21.56
N LYS A 162 10.22 -2.80 -20.61
CA LYS A 162 10.99 -3.34 -19.50
C LYS A 162 11.79 -4.55 -19.97
N ASN A 163 13.04 -4.65 -19.53
CA ASN A 163 13.87 -5.81 -19.84
C ASN A 163 13.45 -7.04 -19.01
N THR A 164 13.95 -8.21 -19.37
CA THR A 164 13.60 -9.48 -18.69
C THR A 164 13.86 -9.44 -17.18
N ALA A 165 14.98 -8.88 -16.73
CA ALA A 165 15.28 -8.82 -15.30
C ALA A 165 14.30 -7.90 -14.55
N GLU A 166 13.88 -6.79 -15.15
CA GLU A 166 12.85 -5.91 -14.58
C GLU A 166 11.49 -6.61 -14.51
N VAL A 167 11.07 -7.32 -15.56
CA VAL A 167 9.81 -8.09 -15.55
C VAL A 167 9.82 -9.19 -14.49
N LEU A 168 10.93 -9.90 -14.33
CA LEU A 168 11.04 -10.94 -13.30
C LEU A 168 11.02 -10.33 -11.88
N LYS A 169 11.57 -9.12 -11.69
CA LYS A 169 11.48 -8.41 -10.40
C LYS A 169 10.06 -7.99 -10.04
N MET A 170 9.18 -7.74 -11.02
CA MET A 170 7.77 -7.39 -10.76
C MET A 170 6.98 -8.54 -10.11
N GLN A 171 7.44 -9.77 -10.29
CA GLN A 171 6.85 -10.98 -9.69
C GLN A 171 7.34 -11.26 -8.29
N TYR A 172 8.40 -10.56 -7.86
CA TYR A 172 9.01 -10.85 -6.58
C TYR A 172 8.09 -10.37 -5.46
N ASP A 173 7.58 -11.32 -4.70
CA ASP A 173 6.87 -11.02 -3.47
C ASP A 173 7.90 -10.64 -2.40
N LYS A 174 7.76 -9.41 -1.92
CA LYS A 174 8.57 -8.89 -0.81
C LYS A 174 8.08 -9.59 0.45
N ASN A 175 8.68 -10.74 0.75
CA ASN A 175 8.26 -11.59 1.88
C ASN A 175 8.69 -11.02 3.25
N ASP A 176 9.57 -10.01 3.25
CA ASP A 176 10.04 -9.37 4.47
C ASP A 176 9.14 -8.18 4.84
N VAL A 177 8.78 -8.11 6.12
CA VAL A 177 8.20 -6.90 6.71
C VAL A 177 9.29 -5.86 6.89
N GLU A 178 9.11 -4.68 6.33
CA GLU A 178 10.04 -3.56 6.47
C GLU A 178 9.49 -2.49 7.41
N TYR A 179 10.38 -1.91 8.21
CA TYR A 179 10.06 -0.89 9.19
C TYR A 179 10.81 0.39 8.84
N PHE A 180 10.10 1.51 8.87
CA PHE A 180 10.64 2.81 8.54
C PHE A 180 10.35 3.79 9.66
N VAL A 181 11.32 4.65 9.96
CA VAL A 181 11.14 5.83 10.81
C VAL A 181 11.39 7.07 9.96
N ASN A 182 10.41 7.97 9.87
CA ASN A 182 10.50 9.20 9.07
C ASN A 182 10.94 8.95 7.61
N GLY A 183 10.48 7.84 7.02
CA GLY A 183 10.81 7.43 5.66
C GLY A 183 12.18 6.75 5.48
N LEU A 184 12.97 6.59 6.55
CA LEU A 184 14.26 5.89 6.53
C LEU A 184 14.07 4.44 6.99
N ASN A 185 14.60 3.47 6.24
CA ASN A 185 14.45 2.06 6.60
C ASN A 185 15.32 1.75 7.82
N PHE A 186 14.81 0.98 8.78
CA PHE A 186 15.58 0.51 9.94
C PHE A 186 16.86 -0.22 9.50
N LYS A 187 16.78 -0.99 8.40
CA LYS A 187 17.93 -1.72 7.83
C LYS A 187 19.04 -0.80 7.34
N ASP A 188 18.75 0.45 6.98
CA ASP A 188 19.76 1.44 6.60
C ASP A 188 20.63 1.86 7.80
N PHE A 189 20.15 1.60 9.02
CA PHE A 189 20.88 1.74 10.28
C PHE A 189 21.35 0.40 10.85
N GLY A 190 21.30 -0.68 10.05
CA GLY A 190 21.66 -2.03 10.50
C GLY A 190 20.71 -2.60 11.54
N VAL A 191 19.52 -2.01 11.71
CA VAL A 191 18.49 -2.44 12.66
C VAL A 191 17.49 -3.35 11.97
N TYR A 192 17.21 -4.48 12.62
CA TYR A 192 16.25 -5.47 12.18
C TYR A 192 15.22 -5.72 13.28
N VAL A 193 13.96 -5.90 12.89
CA VAL A 193 12.87 -6.21 13.82
C VAL A 193 12.58 -7.71 13.74
N SER A 194 12.74 -8.38 14.88
CA SER A 194 12.53 -9.84 15.00
C SER A 194 11.10 -10.19 15.41
N ASN A 195 10.43 -9.29 16.12
CA ASN A 195 9.07 -9.46 16.60
C ASN A 195 8.42 -8.09 16.85
N SER A 196 7.10 -8.02 16.74
CA SER A 196 6.34 -6.80 16.99
C SER A 196 5.00 -7.08 17.66
N THR A 197 4.59 -6.19 18.57
CA THR A 197 3.25 -6.21 19.19
C THR A 197 2.63 -4.81 19.15
N GLY A 198 1.29 -4.76 19.18
CA GLY A 198 0.54 -3.50 19.19
C GLY A 198 0.27 -2.87 17.82
N LEU A 199 0.68 -3.49 16.71
CA LEU A 199 0.47 -2.96 15.35
C LEU A 199 -0.99 -3.14 14.85
N VAL A 200 -1.60 -4.30 15.08
CA VAL A 200 -2.95 -4.62 14.56
C VAL A 200 -3.93 -5.07 15.66
N GLY A 201 -3.50 -4.99 16.93
CA GLY A 201 -4.29 -5.40 18.08
C GLY A 201 -5.40 -4.40 18.41
N MET A 202 -6.39 -4.86 19.19
CA MET A 202 -7.42 -3.95 19.71
C MET A 202 -6.81 -2.92 20.65
N LEU A 203 -7.29 -1.68 20.55
CA LEU A 203 -6.96 -0.62 21.49
C LEU A 203 -7.60 -0.84 22.86
N GLU A 204 -6.88 -0.46 23.90
CA GLU A 204 -7.43 -0.39 25.24
C GLU A 204 -8.49 0.72 25.32
N ARG A 205 -9.65 0.40 25.91
CA ARG A 205 -10.74 1.38 26.06
C ARG A 205 -10.48 2.29 27.27
N LYS A 206 -10.84 3.56 27.14
CA LYS A 206 -11.06 4.43 28.30
C LYS A 206 -12.23 3.90 29.14
N GLU A 207 -12.22 4.21 30.43
CA GLU A 207 -13.33 3.83 31.30
C GLU A 207 -14.63 4.46 30.81
N ALA A 208 -15.66 3.62 30.65
CA ALA A 208 -16.99 4.06 30.26
C ALA A 208 -17.80 4.47 31.50
N LEU A 209 -18.75 5.39 31.32
CA LEU A 209 -19.73 5.70 32.35
C LEU A 209 -20.42 4.41 32.80
N THR A 210 -20.35 4.16 34.10
CA THR A 210 -20.87 2.94 34.72
C THR A 210 -21.85 3.32 35.81
N VAL A 211 -23.02 2.69 35.80
CA VAL A 211 -24.04 2.84 36.84
C VAL A 211 -24.27 1.48 37.50
N GLU A 212 -24.27 1.49 38.82
CA GLU A 212 -24.54 0.34 39.69
C GLU A 212 -25.73 0.70 40.58
N TRP A 213 -26.80 -0.11 40.52
CA TRP A 213 -28.00 0.09 41.34
C TRP A 213 -28.07 -1.01 42.40
N ASP A 214 -28.37 -0.62 43.62
CA ASP A 214 -28.46 -1.52 44.79
C ASP A 214 -29.51 -2.62 44.64
N ASN A 215 -30.56 -2.36 43.86
CA ASN A 215 -31.69 -3.25 43.63
C ASN A 215 -31.61 -4.06 42.33
N TYR A 216 -30.47 -4.03 41.60
CA TYR A 216 -30.24 -4.85 40.40
C TYR A 216 -28.95 -5.65 40.50
N HIS A 217 -28.91 -6.81 39.85
CA HIS A 217 -27.67 -7.58 39.70
C HIS A 217 -26.78 -6.98 38.61
N GLY A 218 -25.50 -6.79 38.93
CA GLY A 218 -24.49 -6.35 37.98
C GLY A 218 -24.47 -4.83 37.75
N ILE A 219 -23.84 -4.41 36.65
CA ILE A 219 -23.60 -3.01 36.31
C ILE A 219 -24.06 -2.71 34.88
N VAL A 220 -24.50 -1.48 34.64
CA VAL A 220 -24.77 -0.96 33.30
C VAL A 220 -23.63 -0.04 32.89
N ARG A 221 -22.98 -0.37 31.77
CA ARG A 221 -21.93 0.44 31.15
C ARG A 221 -22.46 1.10 29.88
N ASP A 222 -22.12 2.36 29.65
CA ASP A 222 -22.35 2.96 28.35
C ASP A 222 -21.49 2.25 27.30
N LYS A 223 -22.15 1.75 26.26
CA LYS A 223 -21.53 1.03 25.14
C LYS A 223 -21.50 1.87 23.86
N LYS A 224 -22.07 3.08 23.86
CA LYS A 224 -22.10 3.97 22.70
C LYS A 224 -20.76 4.67 22.56
N ARG A 225 -20.25 4.76 21.33
CA ARG A 225 -19.04 5.53 20.93
C ARG A 225 -17.86 5.33 21.90
N PRO A 226 -17.32 4.10 22.03
CA PRO A 226 -16.19 3.85 22.91
C PRO A 226 -15.00 4.75 22.55
N ARG A 227 -14.32 5.27 23.56
CA ARG A 227 -13.06 6.01 23.39
C ARG A 227 -11.90 5.16 23.87
N TYR A 228 -10.73 5.38 23.28
CA TYR A 228 -9.56 4.53 23.48
C TYR A 228 -8.42 5.31 24.11
N LYS A 229 -7.60 4.61 24.88
CA LYS A 229 -6.32 5.13 25.37
C LYS A 229 -5.31 5.23 24.23
N GLU A 230 -4.15 5.79 24.53
CA GLU A 230 -2.95 5.72 23.71
C GLU A 230 -2.62 4.26 23.35
N ARG A 231 -1.96 4.06 22.21
CA ARG A 231 -1.48 2.76 21.77
C ARG A 231 -0.02 2.59 22.16
N THR A 232 0.32 1.43 22.71
CA THR A 232 1.72 1.02 22.86
C THR A 232 2.11 0.02 21.78
N ILE A 233 3.13 0.35 21.00
CA ILE A 233 3.80 -0.53 20.04
C ILE A 233 5.11 -0.98 20.67
N SER A 234 5.44 -2.25 20.53
CA SER A 234 6.72 -2.79 21.00
C SER A 234 7.39 -3.59 19.91
N LEU A 235 8.63 -3.25 19.58
CA LEU A 235 9.45 -3.92 18.58
C LEU A 235 10.64 -4.55 19.28
N ASP A 236 10.83 -5.86 19.11
CA ASP A 236 12.02 -6.56 19.57
C ASP A 236 13.05 -6.51 18.44
N CYS A 237 14.11 -5.74 18.63
CA CYS A 237 15.07 -5.39 17.60
C CYS A 237 16.46 -5.99 17.88
N PHE A 238 17.24 -6.16 16.82
CA PHE A 238 18.69 -6.30 16.91
C PHE A 238 19.36 -5.35 15.93
N ILE A 239 20.57 -4.90 16.28
CA ILE A 239 21.41 -4.07 15.44
C ILE A 239 22.73 -4.77 15.18
N GLU A 240 23.17 -4.79 13.92
CA GLU A 240 24.47 -5.30 13.50
C GLU A 240 25.33 -4.18 12.93
N ALA A 241 26.64 -4.23 13.24
CA ALA A 241 27.60 -3.29 12.69
C ALA A 241 28.97 -3.94 12.51
N SER A 242 29.72 -3.46 11.53
CA SER A 242 31.03 -4.01 11.11
C SER A 242 32.21 -3.70 12.05
N SER A 243 31.98 -2.96 13.13
CA SER A 243 32.98 -2.73 14.18
C SER A 243 32.34 -2.15 15.45
N ARG A 244 33.09 -2.11 16.54
CA ARG A 244 32.66 -1.48 17.80
C ARG A 244 32.36 0.01 17.65
N SER A 245 33.18 0.73 16.88
CA SER A 245 32.98 2.16 16.63
C SER A 245 31.75 2.40 15.77
N ALA A 246 31.59 1.63 14.70
CA ALA A 246 30.40 1.68 13.85
C ALA A 246 29.13 1.36 14.65
N TYR A 247 29.18 0.37 15.55
CA TYR A 247 28.05 0.03 16.42
C TYR A 247 27.57 1.24 17.24
N VAL A 248 28.48 1.95 17.92
CA VAL A 248 28.11 3.11 18.74
C VAL A 248 27.53 4.22 17.88
N GLU A 249 28.12 4.48 16.72
CA GLU A 249 27.62 5.49 15.78
C GLU A 249 26.22 5.14 15.25
N TRP A 250 26.01 3.89 14.83
CA TRP A 250 24.75 3.44 14.24
C TRP A 250 23.62 3.38 15.27
N VAL A 251 23.89 2.96 16.51
CA VAL A 251 22.93 3.05 17.62
C VAL A 251 22.51 4.51 17.84
N ASN A 252 23.46 5.44 17.92
CA ASN A 252 23.15 6.85 18.13
C ASN A 252 22.38 7.45 16.96
N LEU A 253 22.76 7.14 15.72
CA LEU A 253 22.07 7.62 14.51
C LEU A 253 20.62 7.11 14.46
N PHE A 254 20.39 5.84 14.78
CA PHE A 254 19.05 5.26 14.81
C PHE A 254 18.19 5.85 15.92
N LEU A 255 18.69 5.87 17.17
CA LEU A 255 17.93 6.40 18.30
C LEU A 255 17.64 7.91 18.16
N SER A 256 18.56 8.68 17.57
CA SER A 256 18.33 10.11 17.30
C SER A 256 17.15 10.39 16.34
N GLN A 257 16.68 9.37 15.59
CA GLN A 257 15.45 9.53 14.80
C GLN A 257 14.22 9.67 15.69
N PHE A 258 14.27 9.17 16.93
CA PHE A 258 13.18 9.24 17.91
C PHE A 258 13.26 10.43 18.86
N ASP A 259 14.42 11.09 18.93
CA ASP A 259 14.68 12.26 19.79
C ASP A 259 14.31 13.60 19.14
N LYS A 260 13.78 13.57 17.90
CA LYS A 260 13.37 14.79 17.19
C LYS A 260 12.12 15.40 17.82
N GLU A 261 11.93 16.69 17.57
CA GLU A 261 10.74 17.42 18.03
C GLU A 261 9.45 16.81 17.44
N GLY A 262 8.40 16.73 18.26
CA GLY A 262 7.09 16.23 17.85
C GLY A 262 7.01 14.70 17.74
N THR A 263 5.97 14.23 17.06
CA THR A 263 5.80 12.80 16.75
C THR A 263 6.73 12.39 15.62
N GLN A 264 7.14 11.12 15.65
CA GLN A 264 7.93 10.49 14.61
C GLN A 264 7.06 9.50 13.86
N ARG A 265 7.20 9.46 12.54
CA ARG A 265 6.39 8.56 11.73
C ARG A 265 7.00 7.18 11.71
N LEU A 266 6.29 6.21 12.27
CA LEU A 266 6.56 4.79 12.07
C LEU A 266 5.70 4.27 10.91
N SER A 267 6.34 3.74 9.86
CA SER A 267 5.65 3.01 8.79
C SER A 267 6.08 1.56 8.76
N VAL A 268 5.12 0.64 8.58
CA VAL A 268 5.35 -0.79 8.48
C VAL A 268 4.78 -1.30 7.15
N GLU A 269 5.66 -1.73 6.26
CA GLU A 269 5.33 -2.36 4.99
C GLU A 269 5.36 -3.88 5.17
N TYR A 270 4.18 -4.51 5.19
CA TYR A 270 4.05 -5.95 5.46
C TYR A 270 3.73 -6.79 4.22
N ASP A 271 3.26 -6.16 3.14
CA ASP A 271 2.91 -6.80 1.87
C ASP A 271 3.03 -5.75 0.76
N GLY A 272 4.27 -5.31 0.51
CA GLY A 272 4.55 -4.16 -0.35
C GLY A 272 4.19 -2.81 0.28
N ASN A 273 4.11 -1.78 -0.56
CA ASN A 273 3.98 -0.38 -0.13
C ASN A 273 2.61 0.23 -0.42
N THR A 274 1.65 -0.49 -1.00
CA THR A 274 0.34 0.05 -1.39
C THR A 274 -0.53 0.36 -0.18
N LYS A 275 -0.42 -0.45 0.88
CA LYS A 275 -1.27 -0.34 2.07
C LYS A 275 -0.48 -0.44 3.40
N PRO A 276 0.52 0.41 3.64
CA PRO A 276 1.35 0.32 4.83
C PRO A 276 0.54 0.64 6.09
N LEU A 277 1.01 0.14 7.23
CA LEU A 277 0.57 0.63 8.52
C LEU A 277 1.38 1.88 8.85
N VAL A 278 0.72 2.98 9.21
CA VAL A 278 1.38 4.26 9.49
C VAL A 278 0.93 4.75 10.85
N TYR A 279 1.88 5.20 11.68
CA TYR A 279 1.65 5.66 13.05
C TYR A 279 2.45 6.92 13.34
N GLU A 280 1.86 7.83 14.10
CA GLU A 280 2.54 9.00 14.66
C GLU A 280 2.92 8.67 16.11
N VAL A 281 4.20 8.39 16.35
CA VAL A 281 4.68 7.81 17.61
C VAL A 281 5.66 8.72 18.35
N VAL A 282 5.79 8.51 19.66
CA VAL A 282 6.85 9.05 20.50
C VAL A 282 7.55 7.91 21.25
N ALA A 283 8.86 8.05 21.48
CA ALA A 283 9.63 7.16 22.32
C ALA A 283 9.78 7.77 23.71
N LEU A 284 8.94 7.34 24.67
CA LEU A 284 8.95 7.88 26.04
C LEU A 284 9.81 7.06 27.01
N ASN A 285 10.16 5.84 26.62
CA ASN A 285 10.95 4.92 27.43
C ASN A 285 12.42 4.98 27.01
N ASP A 286 13.31 4.67 27.95
CA ASP A 286 14.71 4.43 27.66
C ASP A 286 14.89 3.21 26.76
N VAL A 287 15.88 3.30 25.88
CA VAL A 287 16.33 2.19 25.03
C VAL A 287 17.81 2.02 25.27
N ASP A 288 18.19 0.99 26.02
CA ASP A 288 19.58 0.57 26.17
C ASP A 288 19.76 -0.79 25.49
N PRO A 289 20.44 -0.84 24.34
CA PRO A 289 20.79 -2.11 23.72
C PRO A 289 21.65 -2.97 24.65
N ASP A 290 21.25 -4.23 24.83
CA ASP A 290 22.09 -5.26 25.42
C ASP A 290 23.12 -5.72 24.40
N LYS A 291 24.37 -5.75 24.82
CA LYS A 291 25.55 -5.92 23.95
C LYS A 291 26.68 -6.54 24.75
N LYS A 292 27.46 -7.40 24.10
CA LYS A 292 28.69 -7.96 24.67
C LYS A 292 29.89 -7.47 23.89
N TRP A 293 30.76 -6.68 24.55
CA TRP A 293 32.04 -6.29 23.97
C TRP A 293 32.92 -7.53 23.80
N GLY A 294 33.07 -8.01 22.56
CA GLY A 294 33.95 -9.14 22.28
C GLY A 294 35.39 -8.82 22.67
N THR A 295 36.07 -9.74 23.36
CA THR A 295 37.47 -9.53 23.81
C THR A 295 38.50 -9.72 22.67
N TYR A 296 38.13 -10.48 21.62
CA TYR A 296 39.04 -10.89 20.54
C TYR A 296 38.45 -10.75 19.13
N ASN A 297 37.28 -10.12 18.98
CA ASN A 297 36.64 -9.92 17.68
C ASN A 297 36.24 -8.45 17.53
N ASP A 298 36.79 -7.81 16.51
CA ASP A 298 36.62 -6.39 16.19
C ASP A 298 35.73 -6.18 14.95
N GLU A 299 35.31 -7.27 14.28
CA GLU A 299 34.73 -7.24 12.92
C GLU A 299 33.20 -7.25 12.88
N LEU A 300 32.54 -7.81 13.89
CA LEU A 300 31.07 -7.82 13.94
C LEU A 300 30.62 -7.60 15.38
N MET A 301 29.81 -6.57 15.56
CA MET A 301 29.16 -6.26 16.82
C MET A 301 27.65 -6.36 16.65
N VAL A 302 27.01 -7.07 17.58
CA VAL A 302 25.56 -7.23 17.61
C VAL A 302 25.04 -6.80 18.97
N GLY A 303 23.92 -6.08 18.97
CA GLY A 303 23.18 -5.73 20.16
C GLY A 303 21.69 -6.01 19.97
N THR A 304 20.99 -6.33 21.05
CA THR A 304 19.54 -6.57 21.04
C THR A 304 18.86 -5.57 21.96
N PHE A 305 17.71 -5.06 21.55
CA PHE A 305 16.97 -4.08 22.35
C PHE A 305 15.47 -4.19 22.09
N LYS A 306 14.69 -3.58 22.99
CA LYS A 306 13.26 -3.46 22.83
C LYS A 306 12.91 -1.99 22.66
N LEU A 307 12.35 -1.64 21.52
CA LEU A 307 11.85 -0.29 21.24
C LEU A 307 10.37 -0.24 21.62
N ARG A 308 10.03 0.59 22.61
CA ARG A 308 8.65 0.86 23.02
C ARG A 308 8.24 2.25 22.53
N LEU A 309 7.16 2.29 21.77
CA LEU A 309 6.64 3.47 21.12
C LEU A 309 5.20 3.70 21.57
N THR A 310 4.84 4.94 21.79
CA THR A 310 3.48 5.35 22.15
C THR A 310 2.89 6.19 21.03
N GLU A 311 1.69 5.83 20.57
CA GLU A 311 0.88 6.67 19.67
C GLU A 311 -0.28 7.25 20.48
N ASP A 312 -0.26 8.57 20.67
CA ASP A 312 -1.20 9.28 21.56
C ASP A 312 -2.63 9.30 21.01
N GLU A 313 -2.79 9.42 19.69
CA GLU A 313 -4.10 9.48 19.00
C GLU A 313 -4.28 8.30 18.02
N PRO A 314 -4.51 7.08 18.51
CA PRO A 314 -4.33 5.87 17.71
C PRO A 314 -5.43 5.57 16.69
N VAL A 315 -6.61 6.18 16.84
CA VAL A 315 -7.71 6.03 15.87
C VAL A 315 -7.54 7.09 14.78
N LYS A 316 -7.28 6.64 13.55
CA LYS A 316 -6.88 7.52 12.46
C LYS A 316 -7.40 7.07 11.10
N ARG A 317 -7.52 8.03 10.18
CA ARG A 317 -7.75 7.79 8.75
C ARG A 317 -6.44 8.06 8.02
N VAL A 318 -6.05 7.18 7.11
CA VAL A 318 -4.82 7.32 6.32
C VAL A 318 -5.19 7.49 4.87
N LEU A 319 -4.67 8.55 4.27
CA LEU A 319 -4.77 8.85 2.86
C LEU A 319 -3.38 8.76 2.22
N ARG A 320 -3.32 8.73 0.89
CA ARG A 320 -2.09 8.91 0.13
C ARG A 320 -2.28 9.91 -0.98
N HIS A 321 -1.41 10.92 -0.96
CA HIS A 321 -1.22 11.83 -2.06
C HIS A 321 -0.04 11.37 -2.91
N ILE A 322 -0.29 11.17 -4.21
CA ILE A 322 0.72 10.79 -5.19
C ILE A 322 0.83 11.95 -6.17
N GLY A 323 1.90 12.71 -6.04
CA GLY A 323 1.96 14.05 -6.58
C GLY A 323 3.21 14.29 -7.40
N SER A 324 3.06 15.02 -8.50
CA SER A 324 4.18 15.71 -9.16
C SER A 324 4.65 16.91 -8.34
N ASP A 325 5.72 17.57 -8.78
CA ASP A 325 6.20 18.81 -8.15
C ASP A 325 5.07 19.85 -8.07
N ASN A 326 4.97 20.51 -6.93
CA ASN A 326 3.95 21.54 -6.64
C ASN A 326 2.48 21.05 -6.66
N SER A 327 2.25 19.74 -6.53
CA SER A 327 0.91 19.18 -6.42
C SER A 327 0.26 19.47 -5.06
N THR A 328 -1.07 19.47 -5.02
CA THR A 328 -1.84 19.83 -3.82
C THR A 328 -2.77 18.70 -3.40
N ALA A 329 -2.72 18.32 -2.12
CA ALA A 329 -3.75 17.51 -1.47
C ALA A 329 -4.83 18.43 -0.88
N GLN A 330 -6.08 18.00 -0.99
CA GLN A 330 -7.24 18.73 -0.48
C GLN A 330 -8.14 17.78 0.30
N ILE A 331 -8.62 18.24 1.44
CA ILE A 331 -9.51 17.52 2.35
C ILE A 331 -10.63 18.47 2.75
N THR A 332 -11.88 18.03 2.63
CA THR A 332 -13.05 18.76 3.13
C THR A 332 -13.74 17.90 4.18
N VAL A 333 -14.02 18.49 5.34
CA VAL A 333 -14.64 17.81 6.48
C VAL A 333 -15.78 18.60 7.09
N THR A 334 -16.82 17.90 7.53
CA THR A 334 -17.83 18.41 8.47
C THR A 334 -17.72 17.62 9.76
N THR A 335 -17.30 18.26 10.85
CA THR A 335 -17.18 17.63 12.17
C THR A 335 -17.24 18.65 13.31
N SER A 336 -17.81 18.23 14.44
CA SER A 336 -17.82 18.98 15.70
C SER A 336 -16.64 18.68 16.63
N LYS A 337 -15.75 17.76 16.23
CA LYS A 337 -14.57 17.35 17.00
C LYS A 337 -13.31 17.87 16.34
N LEU A 338 -12.29 18.15 17.14
CA LEU A 338 -10.99 18.55 16.63
C LEU A 338 -10.29 17.34 16.01
N LEU A 339 -9.72 17.57 14.82
CA LEU A 339 -8.88 16.63 14.09
C LEU A 339 -7.51 17.24 13.91
N ASN A 340 -6.49 16.39 13.92
CA ASN A 340 -5.12 16.76 13.56
C ASN A 340 -4.76 16.09 12.24
N ILE A 341 -4.09 16.81 11.34
CA ILE A 341 -3.69 16.32 10.02
C ILE A 341 -2.16 16.38 9.94
N TYR A 342 -1.52 15.23 9.74
CA TYR A 342 -0.10 15.09 9.50
C TYR A 342 0.12 14.81 8.01
N TRP A 343 0.71 15.75 7.28
CA TRP A 343 0.77 15.74 5.81
C TRP A 343 1.80 14.76 5.23
N GLY A 344 2.68 14.21 6.07
CA GLY A 344 3.64 13.20 5.69
C GLY A 344 4.94 13.69 5.08
N ASP A 345 5.15 14.99 5.05
CA ASP A 345 6.43 15.65 4.75
C ASP A 345 7.05 16.31 5.99
N GLY A 346 6.55 15.96 7.19
CA GLY A 346 6.94 16.55 8.48
C GLY A 346 6.12 17.76 8.90
N THR A 347 5.23 18.27 8.03
CA THR A 347 4.31 19.36 8.38
C THR A 347 2.96 18.84 8.87
N HIS A 348 2.22 19.69 9.58
CA HIS A 348 0.93 19.34 10.16
C HIS A 348 -0.05 20.52 10.15
N THR A 349 -1.33 20.22 10.38
CA THR A 349 -2.38 21.19 10.64
C THR A 349 -3.22 20.67 11.79
N PHE A 350 -3.20 21.39 12.91
CA PHE A 350 -3.95 21.02 14.11
C PHE A 350 -5.28 21.73 14.20
N ASP A 351 -6.14 21.21 15.08
CA ASP A 351 -7.41 21.82 15.48
C ASP A 351 -8.41 22.03 14.32
N VAL A 352 -8.42 21.11 13.36
CA VAL A 352 -9.35 21.15 12.22
C VAL A 352 -10.74 20.70 12.68
N SER A 353 -11.73 21.60 12.56
CA SER A 353 -13.14 21.33 12.81
C SER A 353 -14.04 22.35 12.12
N GLY A 354 -15.34 22.08 12.04
CA GLY A 354 -16.33 22.98 11.44
C GLY A 354 -17.25 22.28 10.43
N THR A 355 -18.02 23.08 9.69
CA THR A 355 -18.89 22.64 8.59
C THR A 355 -18.23 22.98 7.26
N ASP A 356 -18.20 22.02 6.33
CA ASP A 356 -17.58 22.15 5.01
C ASP A 356 -16.17 22.75 5.08
N LYS A 357 -15.42 22.37 6.13
CA LYS A 357 -14.10 22.92 6.39
C LYS A 357 -13.12 22.31 5.40
N GLU A 358 -12.69 23.14 4.45
CA GLU A 358 -11.64 22.80 3.51
C GLU A 358 -10.25 23.10 4.10
N VAL A 359 -9.34 22.13 3.93
CA VAL A 359 -7.92 22.26 4.25
C VAL A 359 -7.13 21.72 3.06
N SER A 360 -6.07 22.42 2.67
CA SER A 360 -5.20 22.01 1.57
C SER A 360 -3.74 22.13 1.97
N HIS A 361 -2.91 21.30 1.34
CA HIS A 361 -1.46 21.30 1.52
C HIS A 361 -0.75 21.10 0.19
N LYS A 362 0.29 21.88 -0.05
CA LYS A 362 1.06 21.87 -1.29
C LYS A 362 2.41 21.20 -1.06
N TYR A 363 2.69 20.16 -1.83
CA TYR A 363 3.97 19.45 -1.81
C TYR A 363 4.91 20.04 -2.85
N GLU A 364 6.04 20.58 -2.42
CA GLU A 364 7.01 21.21 -3.34
C GLU A 364 7.66 20.21 -4.27
N LYS A 365 7.94 19.02 -3.74
CA LYS A 365 8.63 17.94 -4.44
C LYS A 365 7.63 16.87 -4.86
N ARG A 366 7.93 16.23 -5.98
CA ARG A 366 7.31 14.98 -6.37
C ARG A 366 7.55 13.91 -5.30
N GLY A 367 6.51 13.13 -5.02
CA GLY A 367 6.60 12.03 -4.06
C GLY A 367 5.27 11.33 -3.81
N GLU A 368 5.35 10.33 -2.93
CA GLU A 368 4.22 9.67 -2.32
C GLU A 368 4.19 10.10 -0.85
N TYR A 369 3.06 10.66 -0.42
CA TYR A 369 2.89 11.23 0.92
C TYR A 369 1.67 10.60 1.59
N ASP A 370 1.90 9.83 2.64
CA ASP A 370 0.82 9.28 3.45
C ASP A 370 0.29 10.38 4.38
N ILE A 371 -0.97 10.76 4.28
CA ILE A 371 -1.59 11.78 5.13
C ILE A 371 -2.32 11.07 6.25
N VAL A 372 -2.05 11.44 7.50
CA VAL A 372 -2.68 10.83 8.68
C VAL A 372 -3.61 11.85 9.32
N ILE A 373 -4.89 11.52 9.40
CA ILE A 373 -5.90 12.31 10.10
C ILE A 373 -6.22 11.60 11.42
N THR A 374 -5.88 12.22 12.54
CA THR A 374 -6.10 11.68 13.89
C THR A 374 -7.18 12.48 14.64
N GLY A 375 -7.53 12.01 15.84
CA GLY A 375 -8.59 12.58 16.67
C GLY A 375 -9.86 11.74 16.61
N VAL A 376 -11.03 12.38 16.68
CA VAL A 376 -12.33 11.68 16.72
C VAL A 376 -12.90 11.49 15.30
N ILE A 377 -12.18 10.76 14.45
CA ILE A 377 -12.57 10.56 13.04
C ILE A 377 -13.95 9.88 12.87
N GLU A 378 -14.40 9.15 13.89
CA GLU A 378 -15.68 8.44 13.92
C GLU A 378 -16.88 9.40 14.01
N ASP A 379 -16.63 10.65 14.45
CA ASP A 379 -17.62 11.71 14.55
C ASP A 379 -17.50 12.71 13.37
N ILE A 380 -16.86 12.30 12.26
CA ILE A 380 -16.90 13.04 10.98
C ILE A 380 -18.24 12.73 10.30
N GLU A 381 -19.01 13.77 10.01
CA GLU A 381 -20.34 13.67 9.39
C GLU A 381 -20.22 13.61 7.86
N GLU A 382 -19.37 14.48 7.29
CA GLU A 382 -19.09 14.49 5.85
C GLU A 382 -17.57 14.56 5.61
N PHE A 383 -17.11 13.85 4.59
CA PHE A 383 -15.70 13.77 4.24
C PHE A 383 -15.52 13.63 2.72
N SER A 384 -14.66 14.46 2.15
CA SER A 384 -14.19 14.30 0.77
C SER A 384 -12.71 14.67 0.65
N THR A 385 -12.04 14.08 -0.34
CA THR A 385 -10.63 14.35 -0.62
C THR A 385 -10.31 13.99 -2.07
N ASN A 386 -9.29 14.63 -2.63
CA ASN A 386 -8.69 14.25 -3.91
C ASN A 386 -7.61 13.15 -3.77
N ALA A 387 -7.21 12.80 -2.55
CA ALA A 387 -6.23 11.77 -2.26
C ALA A 387 -6.83 10.34 -2.32
N ILE A 388 -5.96 9.35 -2.37
CA ILE A 388 -6.32 7.93 -2.26
C ILE A 388 -6.63 7.65 -0.79
N ILE A 389 -7.74 6.97 -0.47
CA ILE A 389 -8.01 6.54 0.91
C ILE A 389 -7.37 5.16 1.07
N ILE A 390 -6.35 5.03 1.93
CA ILE A 390 -5.69 3.75 2.22
C ILE A 390 -6.43 3.02 3.34
N TRP A 391 -6.64 3.74 4.45
CA TRP A 391 -7.35 3.25 5.62
C TRP A 391 -8.46 4.22 5.97
N ASN A 392 -9.71 3.81 5.76
CA ASN A 392 -10.85 4.64 6.20
C ASN A 392 -10.88 4.77 7.74
N LYS A 393 -10.43 3.72 8.43
CA LYS A 393 -10.15 3.68 9.86
C LYS A 393 -9.04 2.66 10.11
N LEU A 394 -7.93 3.13 10.66
CA LEU A 394 -6.85 2.33 11.24
C LEU A 394 -6.85 2.62 12.73
N SER A 395 -6.94 1.58 13.56
CA SER A 395 -7.04 1.71 15.01
C SER A 395 -6.21 0.66 15.70
#